data_AF-A0A1U8PMP8-F1
#
_entry.id   AF-A0A1U8PMP8-F1
#
_cell.length_a   1.000
_cell.length_b   1.000
_cell.length_c   1.000
_cell.angle_alpha   90.00
_cell.angle_beta   90.00
_cell.angle_gamma   90.00
#
_symmetry.space_group_name_H-M   'P 1'
#
loop_
_entity.id
_entity.type
_entity.pdbx_description
1 polymer ?
#
loop_
_entity_poly.entity_id
_entity_poly.type
_entity_poly.pdbx_seq_one_letter_code
_entity_poly.pdbx_strand_id
1 'polypeptide(L)'
;MPLHEEFPTKGLEGAPSNDIGWHFGTPVPNAKGNIVCKLCGKVVKGGITRFKEHITHKTCNVAPCPNVTEFGQDVNLPTPYEVSDVYLESEYQRLRDWANGLKTHWKELGATLMCDDVSSVRSRDAEFYYSLLDSVVEEIGENYIVQIVTDNEAAIKAARKKFNVEKKTSILDLMCSSLFRLMP
;
A
#
# COMPACT_ATOMS: atom_id res chain seq x y z
N MET A 1 -15.48 18.84 -8.01
CA MET A 1 -14.44 18.04 -7.33
C MET A 1 -14.10 18.77 -6.05
N PRO A 2 -14.28 18.18 -4.85
CA PRO A 2 -13.74 18.79 -3.65
C PRO A 2 -12.21 18.82 -3.77
N LEU A 3 -11.60 19.93 -3.37
CA LEU A 3 -10.15 20.05 -3.26
C LEU A 3 -9.68 18.99 -2.25
N HIS A 4 -9.01 17.96 -2.75
CA HIS A 4 -8.29 17.02 -1.90
C HIS A 4 -7.08 17.78 -1.33
N GLU A 5 -7.13 18.14 -0.05
CA GLU A 5 -5.94 18.64 0.64
C GLU A 5 -4.88 17.54 0.58
N GLU A 6 -3.75 17.82 -0.07
CA GLU A 6 -2.62 16.90 -0.11
C GLU A 6 -2.14 16.66 1.33
N PHE A 7 -2.23 15.41 1.78
CA PHE A 7 -1.71 15.03 3.09
C PHE A 7 -0.20 15.27 3.12
N PRO A 8 0.32 16.08 4.08
CA PRO A 8 1.73 16.37 4.15
C PRO A 8 2.54 15.10 4.39
N THR A 9 3.42 14.75 3.45
CA THR A 9 4.32 13.59 3.55
C THR A 9 5.58 13.86 4.35
N LYS A 10 5.82 15.12 4.74
CA LYS A 10 6.96 15.54 5.57
C LYS A 10 6.57 15.49 7.05
N GLY A 11 7.47 14.97 7.89
CA GLY A 11 7.28 14.94 9.34
C GLY A 11 7.08 16.34 9.93
N LEU A 12 6.25 16.46 10.97
CA LEU A 12 6.03 17.73 11.65
C LEU A 12 7.33 18.23 12.30
N GLU A 13 7.73 19.46 12.03
CA GLU A 13 8.86 20.09 12.72
C GLU A 13 8.63 20.11 14.24
N GLY A 14 9.60 19.60 15.01
CA GLY A 14 9.51 19.47 16.47
C GLY A 14 8.78 18.22 16.98
N ALA A 15 8.25 17.35 16.10
CA ALA A 15 7.68 16.08 16.50
C ALA A 15 8.79 15.05 16.89
N PRO A 16 8.53 14.17 17.87
CA PRO A 16 9.47 13.10 18.23
C PRO A 16 9.73 12.05 17.14
N SER A 17 8.87 11.96 16.11
CA SER A 17 9.02 11.04 14.97
C SER A 17 8.19 11.48 13.77
N ASN A 18 8.39 10.86 12.61
CA ASN A 18 7.58 11.07 11.39
C ASN A 18 6.20 10.38 11.43
N ASP A 19 5.71 9.99 12.61
CA ASP A 19 4.41 9.32 12.73
C ASP A 19 3.26 10.33 12.50
N ILE A 20 2.30 9.97 11.64
CA ILE A 20 1.14 10.81 11.31
C ILE A 20 0.31 11.21 12.55
N GLY A 21 0.38 10.46 13.64
CA GLY A 21 -0.31 10.79 14.89
C GLY A 21 0.08 12.17 15.44
N TRP A 22 1.27 12.69 15.14
CA TRP A 22 1.71 14.01 15.63
C TRP A 22 0.98 15.19 14.99
N HIS A 23 0.26 14.98 13.88
CA HIS A 23 -0.66 16.00 13.36
C HIS A 23 -1.76 16.31 14.37
N PHE A 24 -2.22 15.29 15.10
CA PHE A 24 -3.35 15.38 16.02
C PHE A 24 -2.95 15.50 17.49
N GLY A 25 -1.66 15.34 17.82
CA GLY A 25 -1.18 15.34 19.20
C GLY A 25 0.10 16.15 19.39
N THR A 26 0.29 16.69 20.60
CA THR A 26 1.52 17.41 20.98
C THR A 26 2.19 16.70 22.16
N PRO A 27 3.51 16.42 22.13
CA PRO A 27 4.20 15.81 23.26
C PRO A 27 4.17 16.74 24.48
N VAL A 28 3.96 16.17 25.67
CA VAL A 28 4.01 16.94 26.92
C VAL A 28 5.46 17.19 27.31
N PRO A 29 5.89 18.45 27.52
CA PRO A 29 7.23 18.75 28.01
C PRO A 29 7.50 18.05 29.35
N ASN A 30 8.70 17.47 29.50
CA ASN A 30 9.15 16.79 30.73
C ASN A 30 8.32 15.55 31.16
N ALA A 31 7.39 15.06 30.34
CA ALA A 31 6.64 13.84 30.61
C ALA A 31 6.71 12.90 29.40
N LYS A 32 7.80 12.11 29.32
CA LYS A 32 8.06 11.20 28.21
C LYS A 32 6.89 10.22 28.01
N GLY A 33 6.40 10.15 26.77
CA GLY A 33 5.31 9.25 26.41
C GLY A 33 3.90 9.77 26.74
N ASN A 34 3.77 11.00 27.23
CA ASN A 34 2.48 11.66 27.36
C ASN A 34 2.23 12.58 26.17
N ILE A 35 1.03 12.51 25.60
CA ILE A 35 0.63 13.24 24.41
C ILE A 35 -0.69 13.94 24.68
N VAL A 36 -0.77 15.24 24.43
CA VAL A 36 -2.01 16.00 24.51
C VAL A 36 -2.74 15.89 23.18
N CYS A 37 -3.98 15.41 23.21
CA CYS A 37 -4.86 15.38 22.04
C CYS A 37 -5.29 16.80 21.65
N LYS A 38 -5.00 17.24 20.43
CA LYS A 38 -5.45 18.55 19.91
C LYS A 38 -6.96 18.60 19.69
N LEU A 39 -7.62 17.45 19.53
CA LEU A 39 -9.06 17.35 19.26
C LEU A 39 -9.91 17.50 20.53
N CYS A 40 -9.52 16.84 21.63
CA CYS A 40 -10.30 16.84 22.89
C CYS A 40 -9.56 17.38 24.11
N GLY A 41 -8.29 17.77 23.98
CA GLY A 41 -7.46 18.27 25.08
C GLY A 41 -6.98 17.21 26.08
N LYS A 42 -7.40 15.95 25.94
CA LYS A 42 -7.03 14.86 26.88
C LYS A 42 -5.55 14.50 26.76
N VAL A 43 -4.90 14.28 27.90
CA VAL A 43 -3.55 13.71 27.97
C VAL A 43 -3.63 12.18 27.89
N VAL A 44 -3.11 11.61 26.81
CA VAL A 44 -2.96 10.16 26.61
C VAL A 44 -1.57 9.73 27.05
N LYS A 45 -1.48 8.72 27.92
CA LYS A 45 -0.22 8.16 28.43
C LYS A 45 0.17 6.88 27.69
N GLY A 46 1.46 6.70 27.44
CA GLY A 46 2.02 5.48 26.84
C GLY A 46 2.36 5.58 25.35
N GLY A 47 2.64 6.79 24.87
CA GLY A 47 3.21 7.04 23.55
C GLY A 47 2.20 7.11 22.41
N ILE A 48 2.76 7.27 21.20
CA ILE A 48 1.99 7.56 19.97
C ILE A 48 1.03 6.44 19.58
N THR A 49 1.34 5.19 19.92
CA THR A 49 0.47 4.03 19.64
C THR A 49 -0.87 4.14 20.35
N ARG A 50 -0.85 4.35 21.68
CA ARG A 50 -2.08 4.54 22.48
C ARG A 50 -2.82 5.82 22.10
N PHE A 51 -2.08 6.83 21.65
CA PHE A 51 -2.67 8.04 21.13
C PHE A 51 -3.45 7.80 19.82
N LYS A 52 -2.92 7.00 18.90
CA LYS A 52 -3.65 6.58 17.69
C LYS A 52 -4.88 5.77 18.05
N GLU A 53 -4.80 4.84 19.01
CA GLU A 53 -5.95 4.08 19.50
C GLU A 53 -7.07 4.99 20.04
N HIS A 54 -6.72 6.05 20.78
CA HIS A 54 -7.67 7.06 21.25
C HIS A 54 -8.40 7.77 20.10
N ILE A 55 -7.71 8.10 19.00
CA ILE A 55 -8.32 8.78 17.85
C ILE A 55 -9.13 7.81 16.99
N THR A 56 -8.61 6.63 16.69
CA THR A 56 -9.24 5.71 15.73
C THR A 56 -10.29 4.79 16.35
N HIS A 57 -10.54 4.90 17.66
CA HIS A 57 -11.49 4.09 18.44
C HIS A 57 -11.30 2.57 18.27
N LYS A 58 -10.07 2.12 17.94
CA LYS A 58 -9.82 0.72 17.53
C LYS A 58 -9.73 -0.27 18.69
N THR A 59 -9.40 0.17 19.90
CA THR A 59 -9.12 -0.74 21.04
C THR A 59 -9.64 -0.21 22.37
N CYS A 60 -10.30 -1.07 23.16
CA CYS A 60 -10.89 -0.71 24.47
C CYS A 60 -9.89 -0.41 25.59
N ASN A 61 -8.58 -0.52 25.34
CA ASN A 61 -7.53 -0.26 26.34
C ASN A 61 -7.31 1.23 26.62
N VAL A 62 -7.79 2.11 25.73
CA VAL A 62 -7.69 3.57 25.85
C VAL A 62 -9.06 4.15 25.55
N ALA A 63 -9.54 5.05 26.41
CA ALA A 63 -10.84 5.69 26.19
C ALA A 63 -10.85 6.49 24.87
N PRO A 64 -11.86 6.33 24.01
CA PRO A 64 -11.95 6.98 22.71
C PRO A 64 -12.05 8.49 22.82
N CYS A 65 -11.66 9.20 21.76
CA CYS A 65 -11.78 10.65 21.67
C CYS A 65 -13.24 11.05 21.46
N PRO A 66 -13.85 11.84 22.37
CA PRO A 66 -15.24 12.27 22.24
C PRO A 66 -15.46 13.25 21.08
N ASN A 67 -14.40 13.92 20.63
CA ASN A 67 -14.43 14.91 19.55
C ASN A 67 -13.99 14.33 18.20
N VAL A 68 -13.67 13.04 18.15
CA VAL A 68 -13.61 12.31 16.89
C VAL A 68 -15.02 11.77 16.67
N THR A 69 -15.82 12.48 15.89
CA THR A 69 -16.98 11.88 15.23
C THR A 69 -16.47 10.81 14.28
N GLU A 70 -17.23 9.72 14.09
CA GLU A 70 -16.78 8.57 13.29
C GLU A 70 -16.19 8.96 11.93
N PHE A 71 -16.60 10.10 11.38
CA PHE A 71 -15.86 10.83 10.36
C PHE A 71 -15.95 12.32 10.70
N GLY A 72 -14.91 13.12 10.41
CA GLY A 72 -14.89 14.54 10.77
C GLY A 72 -16.16 15.27 10.29
N GLN A 73 -16.63 16.28 11.04
CA GLN A 73 -17.68 17.17 10.53
C GLN A 73 -17.24 17.68 9.14
N ASP A 74 -18.09 17.46 8.13
CA ASP A 74 -17.91 17.65 6.68
C ASP A 74 -17.28 16.52 5.84
N VAL A 75 -16.92 15.36 6.39
CA VAL A 75 -16.51 14.21 5.55
C VAL A 75 -17.67 13.23 5.38
N ASN A 76 -18.42 13.37 4.28
CA ASN A 76 -19.35 12.34 3.86
C ASN A 76 -18.58 11.09 3.43
N LEU A 77 -18.95 9.93 3.97
CA LEU A 77 -18.39 8.68 3.49
C LEU A 77 -18.74 8.49 2.02
N PRO A 78 -17.77 8.12 1.19
CA PRO A 78 -18.07 7.51 -0.09
C PRO A 78 -19.06 6.37 0.11
N THR A 79 -20.14 6.41 -0.66
CA THR A 79 -21.06 5.28 -0.74
C THR A 79 -20.33 4.06 -1.31
N PRO A 80 -20.78 2.83 -1.03
CA PRO A 80 -20.20 1.64 -1.64
C PRO A 80 -20.08 1.72 -3.17
N TYR A 81 -21.05 2.35 -3.84
CA TYR A 81 -21.03 2.61 -5.29
C TYR A 81 -19.93 3.58 -5.71
N GLU A 82 -19.76 4.69 -4.99
CA GLU A 82 -18.67 5.62 -5.27
C GLU A 82 -17.31 4.93 -5.12
N VAL A 83 -17.15 4.07 -4.11
CA VAL A 83 -15.91 3.31 -3.90
C VAL A 83 -15.68 2.29 -5.01
N SER A 84 -16.67 1.44 -5.31
CA SER A 84 -16.51 0.32 -6.25
C SER A 84 -16.40 0.76 -7.70
N ASP A 85 -17.02 1.88 -8.06
CA ASP A 85 -17.14 2.30 -9.45
C ASP A 85 -16.26 3.54 -9.67
N VAL A 86 -16.58 4.65 -9.02
CA VAL A 86 -15.97 5.94 -9.34
C VAL A 86 -14.51 6.00 -8.89
N TYR A 87 -14.24 5.71 -7.61
CA TYR A 87 -12.88 5.76 -7.08
C TYR A 87 -12.02 4.64 -7.66
N LEU A 88 -12.52 3.40 -7.67
CA LEU A 88 -11.77 2.27 -8.22
C LEU A 88 -11.39 2.49 -9.69
N GLU A 89 -12.32 2.92 -10.54
CA GLU A 89 -12.03 3.18 -11.96
C GLU A 89 -11.05 4.35 -12.12
N SER A 90 -11.20 5.41 -11.33
CA SER A 90 -10.28 6.55 -11.39
C SER A 90 -8.85 6.18 -10.98
N GLU A 91 -8.70 5.35 -9.94
CA GLU A 91 -7.39 4.86 -9.50
C GLU A 91 -6.81 3.86 -10.50
N TYR A 92 -7.64 3.01 -11.08
CA TYR A 92 -7.24 2.10 -12.15
C TYR A 92 -6.69 2.87 -13.36
N GLN A 93 -7.39 3.91 -13.78
CA GLN A 93 -6.95 4.76 -14.89
C GLN A 93 -5.65 5.50 -14.55
N ARG A 94 -5.50 6.03 -13.32
CA ARG A 94 -4.26 6.66 -12.87
C ARG A 94 -3.07 5.70 -12.90
N LEU A 95 -3.25 4.48 -12.37
CA LEU A 95 -2.23 3.45 -12.41
C LEU A 95 -1.85 3.07 -13.84
N ARG A 96 -2.85 2.95 -14.72
CA ARG A 96 -2.65 2.67 -16.15
C ARG A 96 -1.88 3.78 -16.85
N ASP A 97 -2.22 5.04 -16.61
CA ASP A 97 -1.54 6.19 -17.21
C ASP A 97 -0.09 6.28 -16.72
N TRP A 98 0.14 6.05 -15.44
CA TRP A 98 1.47 5.97 -14.86
C TRP A 98 2.30 4.83 -15.48
N ALA A 99 1.73 3.62 -15.59
CA ALA A 99 2.39 2.48 -16.23
C ALA A 99 2.70 2.77 -17.71
N ASN A 100 1.79 3.43 -18.42
CA ASN A 100 2.01 3.86 -19.80
C ASN A 100 3.18 4.86 -19.93
N GLY A 101 3.36 5.75 -18.95
CA GLY A 101 4.52 6.66 -18.90
C GLY A 101 5.86 5.91 -18.84
N LEU A 102 5.90 4.76 -18.15
CA LEU A 102 7.11 3.94 -18.03
C LEU A 102 7.47 3.20 -19.32
N LYS A 103 6.52 2.99 -20.25
CA LYS A 103 6.75 2.30 -21.55
C LYS A 103 7.90 2.91 -22.34
N THR A 104 8.08 4.22 -22.22
CA THR A 104 9.15 4.96 -22.90
C THR A 104 10.55 4.56 -22.42
N HIS A 105 10.68 4.11 -21.17
CA HIS A 105 11.96 3.77 -20.53
C HIS A 105 12.32 2.28 -20.63
N TRP A 106 11.34 1.41 -20.92
CA TRP A 106 11.56 -0.04 -20.98
C TRP A 106 12.61 -0.48 -22.01
N LYS A 107 12.79 0.29 -23.10
CA LYS A 107 13.83 0.00 -24.10
C LYS A 107 15.25 0.13 -23.58
N GLU A 108 15.47 1.03 -22.62
CA GLU A 108 16.80 1.36 -22.09
C GLU A 108 17.06 0.65 -20.76
N LEU A 109 16.04 0.55 -19.90
CA LEU A 109 16.17 0.03 -18.54
C LEU A 109 15.66 -1.41 -18.39
N GLY A 110 14.77 -1.85 -19.28
CA GLY A 110 13.96 -3.04 -19.09
C GLY A 110 12.93 -2.90 -17.96
N ALA A 111 12.23 -3.98 -17.66
CA ALA A 111 11.20 -4.06 -16.63
C ALA A 111 11.39 -5.31 -15.76
N THR A 112 11.23 -5.13 -14.45
CA THR A 112 11.15 -6.22 -13.48
C THR A 112 9.72 -6.33 -12.97
N LEU A 113 9.12 -7.52 -13.11
CA LEU A 113 7.80 -7.80 -12.60
C LEU A 113 7.89 -8.37 -11.19
N MET A 114 7.21 -7.75 -10.23
CA MET A 114 7.04 -8.28 -8.89
C MET A 114 5.58 -8.69 -8.70
N CYS A 115 5.33 -9.97 -8.43
CA CYS A 115 4.01 -10.51 -8.17
C CYS A 115 3.93 -11.06 -6.76
N ASP A 116 3.04 -10.47 -5.96
CA ASP A 116 2.67 -10.97 -4.63
C ASP A 116 1.48 -11.94 -4.72
N ASP A 117 1.32 -12.81 -3.72
CA ASP A 117 0.17 -13.72 -3.67
C ASP A 117 -1.13 -12.95 -3.42
N VAL A 118 -2.21 -13.37 -4.08
CA VAL A 118 -3.55 -12.80 -3.90
C VAL A 118 -4.31 -13.60 -2.85
N SER A 119 -4.76 -12.97 -1.78
CA SER A 119 -5.43 -13.67 -0.66
C SER A 119 -6.96 -13.77 -0.78
N SER A 120 -7.58 -12.96 -1.65
CA SER A 120 -9.05 -12.80 -1.74
C SER A 120 -9.73 -13.58 -2.87
N VAL A 121 -8.98 -14.34 -3.67
CA VAL A 121 -9.52 -15.11 -4.80
C VAL A 121 -9.82 -16.55 -4.37
N ARG A 122 -11.02 -17.04 -4.70
CA ARG A 122 -11.51 -18.37 -4.27
C ARG A 122 -10.75 -19.54 -4.89
N SER A 123 -10.25 -19.41 -6.12
CA SER A 123 -9.44 -20.44 -6.80
C SER A 123 -8.13 -19.83 -7.28
N ARG A 124 -7.03 -20.36 -6.79
CA ARG A 124 -5.67 -19.87 -7.00
C ARG A 124 -4.82 -21.05 -7.46
N ASP A 125 -5.01 -21.43 -8.71
CA ASP A 125 -4.28 -22.52 -9.33
C ASP A 125 -3.16 -22.00 -10.24
N ALA A 126 -2.35 -22.91 -10.75
CA ALA A 126 -1.24 -22.56 -11.61
C ALA A 126 -1.68 -21.85 -12.90
N GLU A 127 -2.87 -22.14 -13.43
CA GLU A 127 -3.36 -21.51 -14.66
C GLU A 127 -3.79 -20.06 -14.42
N PHE A 128 -4.42 -19.80 -13.27
CA PHE A 128 -4.73 -18.44 -12.84
C PHE A 128 -3.48 -17.56 -12.80
N TYR A 129 -2.43 -17.98 -12.09
CA TYR A 129 -1.19 -17.20 -12.04
C TYR A 129 -0.46 -17.13 -13.38
N TYR A 130 -0.52 -18.20 -14.18
CA TYR A 130 0.06 -18.21 -15.51
C TYR A 130 -0.59 -17.14 -16.41
N SER A 131 -1.93 -17.14 -16.49
CA SER A 131 -2.67 -16.17 -17.30
C SER A 131 -2.42 -14.72 -16.87
N LEU A 132 -2.26 -14.47 -15.57
CA LEU A 132 -1.93 -13.14 -15.06
C LEU A 132 -0.53 -12.69 -15.49
N LEU A 133 0.47 -13.56 -15.33
CA LEU A 133 1.84 -13.28 -15.75
C LEU A 133 1.92 -13.07 -17.26
N ASP A 134 1.26 -13.93 -18.03
CA ASP A 134 1.25 -13.86 -19.49
C ASP A 134 0.63 -12.56 -20.00
N SER A 135 -0.52 -12.16 -19.47
CA SER A 135 -1.17 -10.90 -19.85
C SER A 135 -0.28 -9.68 -19.59
N VAL A 136 0.42 -9.64 -18.45
CA VAL A 136 1.31 -8.52 -18.12
C VAL A 136 2.56 -8.53 -18.99
N VAL A 137 3.14 -9.71 -19.24
CA VAL A 137 4.31 -9.86 -20.10
C VAL A 137 3.98 -9.51 -21.56
N GLU A 138 2.79 -9.84 -22.05
CA GLU A 138 2.32 -9.43 -23.37
C GLU A 138 2.13 -7.92 -23.47
N GLU A 139 1.58 -7.28 -22.43
CA GLU A 139 1.42 -5.81 -22.41
C GLU A 139 2.78 -5.09 -22.41
N ILE A 140 3.75 -5.63 -21.67
CA ILE A 140 5.08 -5.03 -21.61
C ILE A 140 5.87 -5.32 -22.88
N GLY A 141 5.78 -6.55 -23.38
CA GLY A 141 6.62 -7.13 -24.39
C GLY A 141 7.75 -7.95 -23.78
N GLU A 142 7.83 -9.23 -24.15
CA GLU A 142 8.80 -10.21 -23.63
C GLU A 142 10.25 -9.72 -23.68
N ASN A 143 10.64 -9.00 -24.73
CA ASN A 143 12.01 -8.49 -24.93
C ASN A 143 12.44 -7.44 -23.91
N TYR A 144 11.50 -6.84 -23.17
CA TYR A 144 11.80 -5.83 -22.17
C TYR A 144 11.78 -6.40 -20.75
N ILE A 145 11.38 -7.66 -20.57
CA ILE A 145 11.36 -8.30 -19.26
C ILE A 145 12.78 -8.73 -18.88
N VAL A 146 13.33 -8.09 -17.87
CA VAL A 146 14.65 -8.43 -17.29
C VAL A 146 14.51 -9.58 -16.32
N GLN A 147 13.46 -9.52 -15.49
CA GLN A 147 13.24 -10.47 -14.41
C GLN A 147 11.77 -10.49 -14.00
N ILE A 148 11.29 -11.66 -13.58
CA ILE A 148 10.03 -11.82 -12.85
C ILE A 148 10.38 -12.36 -11.45
N VAL A 149 9.81 -11.74 -10.43
CA VAL A 149 9.97 -12.05 -9.02
C VAL A 149 8.59 -12.43 -8.50
N THR A 150 8.48 -13.62 -7.93
CA THR A 150 7.20 -14.16 -7.46
C THR A 150 7.32 -14.66 -6.04
N ASP A 151 6.22 -14.65 -5.29
CA ASP A 151 6.21 -15.31 -3.98
C ASP A 151 6.45 -16.84 -4.09
N ASN A 152 6.84 -17.45 -2.98
CA ASN A 152 7.28 -18.84 -2.85
C ASN A 152 6.13 -19.86 -2.79
N GLU A 153 4.90 -19.44 -3.09
CA GLU A 153 3.68 -20.24 -3.11
C GLU A 153 3.75 -21.35 -4.18
N ALA A 154 3.12 -22.50 -3.92
CA ALA A 154 3.28 -23.71 -4.71
C ALA A 154 2.62 -23.64 -6.10
N ALA A 155 1.42 -23.06 -6.20
CA ALA A 155 0.74 -22.84 -7.47
C ALA A 155 1.47 -21.81 -8.34
N ILE A 156 1.99 -20.72 -7.75
CA ILE A 156 2.81 -19.73 -8.46
C ILE A 156 4.09 -20.37 -9.02
N LYS A 157 4.76 -21.23 -8.24
CA LYS A 157 5.92 -22.00 -8.72
C LYS A 157 5.58 -22.91 -9.89
N ALA A 158 4.41 -23.55 -9.88
CA ALA A 158 3.96 -24.41 -10.97
C ALA A 158 3.67 -23.59 -12.24
N ALA A 159 2.97 -22.47 -12.11
CA ALA A 159 2.71 -21.51 -13.19
C ALA A 159 4.01 -21.04 -13.84
N ARG A 160 4.99 -20.65 -13.01
CA ARG A 160 6.31 -20.21 -13.46
C ARG A 160 7.08 -21.29 -14.20
N LYS A 161 7.08 -22.54 -13.71
CA LYS A 161 7.76 -23.64 -14.42
C LYS A 161 7.20 -23.81 -15.83
N LYS A 162 5.88 -23.72 -15.97
CA LYS A 162 5.20 -23.73 -17.26
C LYS A 162 5.62 -22.54 -18.12
N PHE A 163 5.60 -21.34 -17.55
CA PHE A 163 6.01 -20.10 -18.23
C PHE A 163 7.46 -20.12 -18.75
N ASN A 164 8.41 -20.63 -17.95
CA ASN A 164 9.81 -20.74 -18.38
C ASN A 164 10.00 -21.69 -19.57
N VAL A 165 9.20 -22.74 -19.65
CA VAL A 165 9.24 -23.70 -20.77
C VAL A 165 8.68 -23.05 -22.04
N GLU A 166 7.58 -22.32 -21.93
CA GLU A 166 6.87 -21.75 -23.07
C GLU A 166 7.52 -20.47 -23.62
N LYS A 167 7.98 -19.58 -22.73
CA LYS A 167 8.41 -18.21 -23.08
C LYS A 167 9.94 -18.00 -23.09
N LYS A 168 10.72 -19.06 -22.84
CA LYS A 168 12.21 -19.07 -22.83
C LYS A 168 12.85 -17.90 -22.04
N THR A 169 12.14 -17.35 -21.07
CA THR A 169 12.58 -16.21 -20.25
C THR A 169 13.23 -16.75 -18.97
N SER A 170 14.34 -16.16 -18.52
CA SER A 170 15.00 -16.56 -17.27
C SER A 170 14.34 -15.92 -16.05
N ILE A 171 13.34 -16.60 -15.47
CA ILE A 171 12.69 -16.18 -14.22
C ILE A 171 13.50 -16.65 -12.99
N LEU A 172 13.97 -15.71 -12.18
CA LEU A 172 14.71 -15.98 -10.95
C LEU A 172 13.77 -16.04 -9.74
N ASP A 173 13.83 -17.12 -8.94
CA ASP A 173 13.23 -17.15 -7.61
C ASP A 173 13.96 -16.16 -6.69
N LEU A 174 13.37 -15.00 -6.45
CA LEU A 174 13.63 -14.29 -5.21
C LEU A 174 12.32 -14.25 -4.43
N MET A 175 12.36 -14.70 -3.18
CA MET A 175 11.27 -14.40 -2.26
C MET A 175 11.02 -12.90 -2.30
N CYS A 176 9.77 -12.48 -2.51
CA CYS A 176 9.41 -11.05 -2.48
C CYS A 176 9.89 -10.38 -1.18
N SER A 177 9.89 -11.14 -0.07
CA SER A 177 10.43 -10.74 1.24
C SER A 177 11.95 -10.53 1.30
N SER A 178 12.72 -11.15 0.42
CA SER A 178 14.18 -10.97 0.33
C SER A 178 14.57 -9.75 -0.49
N LEU A 179 13.70 -9.26 -1.37
CA LEU A 179 13.99 -8.10 -2.24
C LEU A 179 14.00 -6.78 -1.46
N PHE A 180 13.16 -6.67 -0.41
CA PHE A 180 13.16 -5.53 0.52
C PHE A 180 14.50 -5.29 1.22
N ARG A 181 15.42 -6.28 1.23
CA ARG A 181 16.77 -6.16 1.81
C ARG A 181 17.86 -5.85 0.79
N LEU A 182 17.53 -5.88 -0.51
CA LEU A 182 18.49 -5.73 -1.61
C LEU A 182 18.30 -4.43 -2.41
N MET A 183 17.20 -3.71 -2.20
CA MET A 183 17.07 -2.33 -2.66
C MET A 183 17.72 -1.40 -1.61
N PRO A 184 18.69 -0.55 -1.99
CA PRO A 184 19.44 0.31 -1.08
C PRO A 184 18.59 1.41 -0.43
#